data_AF-A0A1Z9B7X6-F1
#
_entry.id   AF-A0A1Z9B7X6-F1
#
_cell.length_a   1.000
_cell.length_b   1.000
_cell.length_c   1.000
_cell.angle_alpha   90.00
_cell.angle_beta   90.00
_cell.angle_gamma   90.00
#
_symmetry.space_group_name_H-M   'P 1'
#
loop_
_entity.id
_entity.type
_entity.pdbx_description
1 polymer ?
#
loop_
_entity_poly.entity_id
_entity_poly.type
_entity_poly.pdbx_seq_one_letter_code
_entity_poly.pdbx_strand_id
1 'polypeptide(L)'
;MSNKKVTYEDVWKTLRAVDTSKIQYKKQSLDYIGWADAWATLMEYYPQATYIFENPTFYGVEDKQTCDVTCSIFIDDLQRTMSLPVMTSGLPMKSIVNPTSRDINDAQARCLVKAIAMFGLGLHLWEKKDVKKLGSVPSEMPF
;
A
#
# COMPACT_ATOMS: atom_id res chain seq x y z
N MET A 1 34.80 11.03 3.18
CA MET A 1 33.49 11.62 3.51
C MET A 1 32.68 10.53 4.20
N SER A 2 32.20 10.77 5.42
CA SER A 2 31.34 9.79 6.10
C SER A 2 30.04 9.67 5.33
N ASN A 3 29.77 8.49 4.74
CA ASN A 3 28.46 8.23 4.12
C ASN A 3 27.44 8.23 5.26
N LYS A 4 26.62 9.29 5.34
CA LYS A 4 25.58 9.39 6.37
C LYS A 4 24.63 8.21 6.17
N LYS A 5 24.52 7.35 7.18
CA LYS A 5 23.57 6.23 7.17
C LYS A 5 22.15 6.77 7.07
N VAL A 6 21.36 6.24 6.13
CA VAL A 6 19.94 6.55 5.99
C VAL A 6 19.18 6.01 7.20
N THR A 7 18.30 6.82 7.77
CA THR A 7 17.49 6.47 8.94
C THR A 7 16.00 6.45 8.61
N TYR A 8 15.19 5.75 9.41
CA TYR A 8 13.72 5.78 9.26
C TYR A 8 13.15 7.19 9.33
N GLU A 9 13.73 8.06 10.17
CA GLU A 9 13.29 9.45 10.30
C GLU A 9 13.56 10.25 9.03
N ASP A 10 14.75 10.11 8.43
CA ASP A 10 15.12 10.78 7.18
C ASP A 10 14.21 10.32 6.03
N VAL A 11 13.96 9.01 5.90
CA VAL A 11 13.05 8.46 4.87
C VAL A 11 11.63 8.95 5.05
N TRP A 12 11.13 8.87 6.28
CA TRP A 12 9.77 9.31 6.60
C TRP A 12 9.56 10.78 6.28
N LYS A 13 10.46 11.66 6.74
CA LYS A 13 10.36 13.10 6.48
C LYS A 13 10.37 13.42 5.00
N THR A 14 11.26 12.77 4.23
CA THR A 14 11.35 12.93 2.78
C THR A 14 10.05 12.53 2.10
N LEU A 15 9.62 11.27 2.28
CA LEU A 15 8.47 10.73 1.56
C LEU A 15 7.13 11.28 2.02
N ARG A 16 6.99 11.65 3.31
CA ARG A 16 5.76 12.28 3.84
C ARG A 16 5.53 13.66 3.24
N ALA A 17 6.60 14.36 2.82
CA ALA A 17 6.53 15.70 2.23
C ALA A 17 6.25 15.70 0.72
N VAL A 18 6.29 14.54 0.06
CA VAL A 18 6.03 14.44 -1.38
C VAL A 18 4.58 14.77 -1.70
N ASP A 19 4.37 15.73 -2.60
CA ASP A 19 3.06 16.01 -3.17
C ASP A 19 2.68 14.90 -4.16
N THR A 20 1.63 14.16 -3.83
CA THR A 20 1.13 13.03 -4.64
C THR A 20 -0.11 13.40 -5.46
N SER A 21 -0.56 14.65 -5.43
CA SER A 21 -1.80 15.09 -6.10
C SER A 21 -1.86 14.75 -7.59
N LYS A 22 -0.70 14.72 -8.26
CA LYS A 22 -0.57 14.40 -9.71
C LYS A 22 -0.62 12.92 -10.05
N ILE A 23 -0.42 12.05 -9.06
CA ILE A 23 -0.42 10.59 -9.21
C ILE A 23 -1.56 9.93 -8.44
N GLN A 24 -2.52 10.73 -7.97
CA GLN A 24 -3.74 10.26 -7.34
C GLN A 24 -4.82 10.06 -8.40
N TYR A 25 -5.47 8.92 -8.30
CA TYR A 25 -6.58 8.49 -9.14
C TYR A 25 -7.82 8.33 -8.28
N LYS A 26 -9.00 8.53 -8.88
CA LYS A 26 -10.28 8.29 -8.22
C LYS A 26 -10.93 7.02 -8.75
N LYS A 27 -11.35 6.14 -7.84
CA LYS A 27 -12.20 4.99 -8.15
C LYS A 27 -13.37 4.97 -7.19
N GLN A 28 -14.58 5.16 -7.71
CA GLN A 28 -15.79 5.38 -6.91
C GLN A 28 -15.58 6.54 -5.93
N SER A 29 -15.76 6.31 -4.63
CA SER A 29 -15.58 7.30 -3.56
C SER A 29 -14.17 7.29 -2.94
N LEU A 30 -13.22 6.53 -3.51
CA LEU A 30 -11.87 6.37 -2.96
C LEU A 30 -10.83 6.99 -3.89
N ASP A 31 -9.92 7.75 -3.28
CA ASP A 31 -8.69 8.21 -3.92
C ASP A 31 -7.58 7.19 -3.65
N TYR A 32 -6.76 6.89 -4.66
CA TYR A 32 -5.69 5.89 -4.58
C TYR A 32 -4.49 6.27 -5.47
N ILE A 33 -3.33 5.65 -5.23
CA ILE A 33 -2.15 5.77 -6.09
C ILE A 33 -1.92 4.42 -6.79
N GLY A 34 -1.62 4.45 -8.09
CA GLY A 34 -1.25 3.26 -8.87
C GLY A 34 0.09 2.70 -8.41
N TRP A 35 0.26 1.37 -8.47
CA TRP A 35 1.50 0.74 -7.98
C TRP A 35 2.75 1.22 -8.75
N ALA A 36 2.62 1.46 -10.05
CA ALA A 36 3.72 1.91 -10.89
C ALA A 36 4.17 3.32 -10.51
N ASP A 37 3.22 4.25 -10.30
CA ASP A 37 3.52 5.62 -9.88
C ASP A 37 4.11 5.66 -8.47
N ALA A 38 3.54 4.90 -7.53
CA ALA A 38 4.09 4.80 -6.16
C ALA A 38 5.53 4.30 -6.18
N TRP A 39 5.84 3.29 -7.00
CA TRP A 39 7.18 2.74 -7.16
C TRP A 39 8.13 3.73 -7.83
N ALA A 40 7.72 4.33 -8.95
CA ALA A 40 8.52 5.32 -9.66
C ALA A 40 8.86 6.52 -8.76
N THR A 41 7.87 7.06 -8.04
CA THR A 41 8.09 8.15 -7.09
C THR A 41 8.99 7.75 -5.93
N LEU A 42 8.90 6.52 -5.42
CA LEU A 42 9.88 6.04 -4.42
C LEU A 42 11.30 6.04 -5.00
N MET A 43 11.48 5.54 -6.22
CA MET A 43 12.78 5.44 -6.87
C MET A 43 13.42 6.80 -7.19
N GLU A 44 12.63 7.87 -7.35
CA GLU A 44 13.15 9.24 -7.51
C GLU A 44 13.99 9.68 -6.30
N TYR A 45 13.67 9.18 -5.10
CA TYR A 45 14.39 9.51 -3.86
C TYR A 45 15.32 8.39 -3.38
N TYR A 46 14.91 7.14 -3.57
CA TYR A 46 15.60 5.94 -3.10
C TYR A 46 15.72 4.91 -4.23
N PRO A 47 16.57 5.15 -5.25
CA PRO A 47 16.69 4.28 -6.43
C PRO A 47 17.25 2.88 -6.11
N GLN A 48 17.89 2.72 -4.95
CA GLN A 48 18.36 1.44 -4.43
C GLN A 48 17.27 0.62 -3.72
N ALA A 49 16.07 1.19 -3.56
CA ALA A 49 14.97 0.47 -2.93
C ALA A 49 14.70 -0.84 -3.67
N THR A 50 14.31 -1.87 -2.92
CA THR A 50 13.87 -3.15 -3.46
C THR A 50 12.68 -3.68 -2.68
N TYR A 51 12.02 -4.69 -3.21
CA TYR A 51 10.90 -5.34 -2.53
C TYR A 51 10.87 -6.83 -2.80
N ILE A 52 10.23 -7.54 -1.87
CA ILE A 52 9.90 -8.95 -2.04
C ILE A 52 8.43 -9.15 -1.71
N PHE A 53 7.83 -10.12 -2.38
CA PHE A 53 6.56 -10.71 -1.96
C PHE A 53 6.83 -12.08 -1.35
N GLU A 54 6.25 -12.33 -0.19
CA GLU A 54 6.23 -13.67 0.39
C GLU A 54 5.16 -14.52 -0.31
N ASN A 55 5.22 -15.84 -0.10
CA ASN A 55 4.17 -16.72 -0.56
C ASN A 55 2.83 -16.32 0.10
N PRO A 56 1.71 -16.31 -0.64
CA PRO A 56 0.41 -16.02 -0.06
C PRO A 56 0.10 -16.99 1.09
N THR A 57 -0.41 -16.44 2.19
CA THR A 57 -0.84 -17.23 3.34
C THR A 57 -2.31 -17.58 3.18
N PHE A 58 -2.61 -18.85 2.92
CA PHE A 58 -3.99 -19.33 2.76
C PHE A 58 -4.60 -19.75 4.10
N TYR A 59 -5.87 -19.40 4.29
CA TYR A 59 -6.68 -19.75 5.44
C TYR A 59 -7.94 -20.49 4.98
N GLY A 60 -8.45 -21.40 5.82
CA GLY A 60 -9.67 -22.17 5.53
C GLY A 60 -9.38 -23.56 4.98
N VAL A 61 -10.41 -24.19 4.43
CA VAL A 61 -10.37 -25.55 3.85
C VAL A 61 -10.33 -25.48 2.32
N GLU A 62 -9.86 -26.54 1.66
CA GLU A 62 -9.52 -26.62 0.22
C GLU A 62 -10.48 -25.88 -0.74
N ASP A 63 -11.81 -26.01 -0.55
CA ASP A 63 -12.81 -25.38 -1.41
C ASP A 63 -13.37 -24.03 -0.91
N LYS A 64 -12.84 -23.52 0.20
CA LYS A 64 -13.28 -22.27 0.84
C LYS A 64 -12.11 -21.46 1.38
N GLN A 65 -11.00 -21.41 0.63
CA GLN A 65 -9.81 -20.71 1.08
C GLN A 65 -9.88 -19.21 0.80
N THR A 66 -9.37 -18.41 1.72
CA THR A 66 -9.03 -17.00 1.47
C THR A 66 -7.54 -16.83 1.72
N CYS A 67 -6.90 -15.81 1.16
CA CYS A 67 -5.48 -15.57 1.48
C CYS A 67 -5.14 -14.11 1.72
N ASP A 68 -4.03 -13.92 2.41
CA ASP A 68 -3.31 -12.66 2.50
C ASP A 68 -2.06 -12.71 1.63
N VAL A 69 -1.66 -11.55 1.12
CA VAL A 69 -0.37 -11.34 0.49
C VAL A 69 0.48 -10.44 1.38
N THR A 70 1.79 -10.68 1.43
CA THR A 70 2.73 -9.91 2.25
C THR A 70 3.83 -9.33 1.39
N CYS A 71 4.11 -8.04 1.58
CA CYS A 71 5.14 -7.29 0.88
C CYS A 71 6.09 -6.66 1.89
N SER A 72 7.40 -6.84 1.67
CA SER A 72 8.45 -6.16 2.41
C SER A 72 9.21 -5.23 1.47
N ILE A 73 9.33 -3.95 1.85
CA ILE A 73 10.12 -2.93 1.14
C ILE A 73 11.41 -2.70 1.92
N PHE A 74 12.52 -2.60 1.18
CA PHE A 74 13.85 -2.35 1.71
C PHE A 74 14.44 -1.08 1.12
N ILE A 75 15.01 -0.22 1.96
CA ILE A 75 15.78 0.99 1.58
C ILE A 75 17.05 0.97 2.42
N ASP A 76 18.18 0.64 1.80
CA ASP A 76 19.42 0.30 2.52
C ASP A 76 19.14 -0.78 3.61
N ASP A 77 19.51 -0.51 4.86
CA ASP A 77 19.29 -1.42 6.00
C ASP A 77 17.86 -1.32 6.59
N LEU A 78 16.99 -0.48 6.02
CA LEU A 78 15.65 -0.24 6.55
C LEU A 78 14.65 -1.17 5.90
N GLN A 79 13.72 -1.72 6.69
CA GLN A 79 12.68 -2.62 6.23
C GLN A 79 11.32 -2.22 6.81
N ARG A 80 10.28 -2.26 5.97
CA ARG A 80 8.90 -2.27 6.43
C ARG A 80 8.12 -3.35 5.70
N THR A 81 7.28 -4.05 6.46
CA THR A 81 6.45 -5.14 5.97
C THR A 81 4.99 -4.81 6.17
N MET A 82 4.17 -5.15 5.19
CA MET A 82 2.72 -5.02 5.25
C MET A 82 2.07 -6.29 4.68
N SER A 83 0.94 -6.67 5.24
CA SER A 83 0.06 -7.71 4.69
C SER A 83 -1.27 -7.11 4.24
N LEU A 84 -1.89 -7.73 3.25
CA LEU A 84 -3.20 -7.34 2.73
C LEU A 84 -4.02 -8.58 2.36
N PRO A 85 -5.28 -8.67 2.79
CA PRO A 85 -6.18 -9.70 2.30
C PRO A 85 -6.48 -9.56 0.81
N VAL A 86 -6.57 -10.69 0.12
CA VAL A 86 -7.08 -10.74 -1.25
C VAL A 86 -8.58 -10.50 -1.21
N MET A 87 -9.00 -9.34 -1.71
CA MET A 87 -10.34 -8.80 -1.57
C MET A 87 -10.84 -8.16 -2.86
N THR A 88 -12.16 -8.08 -3.01
CA THR A 88 -12.78 -7.38 -4.13
C THR A 88 -12.38 -5.90 -4.16
N SER A 89 -12.38 -5.30 -5.35
CA SER A 89 -11.96 -3.89 -5.53
C SER A 89 -13.08 -2.87 -5.35
N GLY A 90 -14.32 -3.32 -5.15
CA GLY A 90 -15.48 -2.48 -4.85
C GLY A 90 -15.84 -2.55 -3.37
N LEU A 91 -16.38 -1.46 -2.82
CA LEU A 91 -16.87 -1.45 -1.43
C LEU A 91 -17.97 -2.51 -1.24
N PRO A 92 -17.94 -3.30 -0.14
CA PRO A 92 -17.13 -3.14 1.07
C PRO A 92 -15.80 -3.92 1.08
N MET A 93 -15.20 -4.23 -0.07
CA MET A 93 -13.92 -4.94 -0.22
C MET A 93 -13.86 -6.26 0.57
N LYS A 94 -14.78 -7.17 0.22
CA LYS A 94 -14.90 -8.49 0.88
C LYS A 94 -13.77 -9.41 0.42
N SER A 95 -13.28 -10.28 1.32
CA SER A 95 -12.31 -11.32 0.96
C SER A 95 -12.85 -12.21 -0.15
N ILE A 96 -11.98 -12.57 -1.09
CA ILE A 96 -12.31 -13.46 -2.21
C ILE A 96 -12.01 -14.89 -1.78
N VAL A 97 -13.02 -15.76 -1.93
CA VAL A 97 -12.88 -17.20 -1.70
C VAL A 97 -12.31 -17.85 -2.96
N ASN A 98 -11.32 -18.73 -2.80
CA ASN A 98 -10.54 -19.40 -3.82
C ASN A 98 -10.00 -18.41 -4.87
N PRO A 99 -9.17 -17.43 -4.45
CA PRO A 99 -8.73 -16.36 -5.34
C PRO A 99 -7.87 -16.89 -6.48
N THR A 100 -8.04 -16.28 -7.66
CA THR A 100 -7.23 -16.58 -8.84
C THR A 100 -5.86 -15.92 -8.75
N SER A 101 -4.93 -16.30 -9.63
CA SER A 101 -3.64 -15.63 -9.76
C SER A 101 -3.76 -14.13 -10.09
N ARG A 102 -4.81 -13.73 -10.82
CA ARG A 102 -5.11 -12.31 -11.09
C ARG A 102 -5.50 -11.57 -9.81
N ASP A 103 -6.36 -12.17 -8.98
CA ASP A 103 -6.79 -11.58 -7.71
C ASP A 103 -5.59 -11.39 -6.76
N ILE A 104 -4.71 -12.40 -6.69
CA ILE A 104 -3.48 -12.36 -5.90
C ILE A 104 -2.55 -11.25 -6.42
N ASN A 105 -2.36 -11.14 -7.74
CA ASN A 105 -1.50 -10.10 -8.32
C ASN A 105 -2.04 -8.69 -8.08
N ASP A 106 -3.35 -8.48 -8.19
CA ASP A 106 -4.00 -7.20 -7.85
C ASP A 106 -3.82 -6.85 -6.38
N ALA A 107 -3.96 -7.82 -5.48
CA ALA A 107 -3.71 -7.63 -4.06
C ALA A 107 -2.24 -7.32 -3.77
N GLN A 108 -1.29 -8.00 -4.44
CA GLN A 108 0.15 -7.73 -4.30
C GLN A 108 0.49 -6.28 -4.70
N ALA A 109 -0.04 -5.80 -5.82
CA ALA A 109 0.13 -4.42 -6.25
C ALA A 109 -0.41 -3.40 -5.21
N ARG A 110 -1.59 -3.68 -4.64
CA ARG A 110 -2.16 -2.85 -3.56
C ARG A 110 -1.32 -2.92 -2.29
N CYS A 111 -0.82 -4.11 -1.95
CA CYS A 111 0.03 -4.33 -0.78
C CYS A 111 1.37 -3.60 -0.90
N LEU A 112 1.95 -3.58 -2.11
CA LEU A 112 3.15 -2.81 -2.41
C LEU A 112 2.96 -1.32 -2.12
N VAL A 113 1.89 -0.71 -2.65
CA VAL A 113 1.60 0.71 -2.39
C VAL A 113 1.42 0.97 -0.89
N LYS A 114 0.72 0.10 -0.17
CA LYS A 114 0.55 0.23 1.29
C LYS A 114 1.87 0.09 2.05
N ALA A 115 2.74 -0.83 1.64
CA ALA A 115 4.06 -1.00 2.24
C ALA A 115 4.95 0.24 2.00
N ILE A 116 4.91 0.81 0.79
CA ILE A 116 5.57 2.09 0.46
C ILE A 116 5.00 3.22 1.33
N ALA A 117 3.68 3.26 1.54
CA ALA A 117 3.05 4.25 2.40
C ALA A 117 3.47 4.16 3.87
N MET A 118 3.88 2.99 4.35
CA MET A 118 4.47 2.86 5.69
C MET A 118 5.81 3.60 5.83
N PHE A 119 6.47 3.94 4.73
CA PHE A 119 7.61 4.85 4.71
C PHE A 119 7.22 6.33 4.53
N GLY A 120 5.93 6.65 4.38
CA GLY A 120 5.36 8.01 4.42
C GLY A 120 4.71 8.47 3.11
N LEU A 121 5.09 7.89 1.96
CA LEU A 121 4.60 8.30 0.65
C LEU A 121 3.12 7.95 0.48
N GLY A 122 2.25 8.95 0.31
CA GLY A 122 0.83 8.71 0.05
C GLY A 122 0.02 8.24 1.26
N LEU A 123 0.60 8.18 2.47
CA LEU A 123 -0.08 7.66 3.66
C LEU A 123 -1.35 8.44 4.03
N HIS A 124 -1.42 9.75 3.71
CA HIS A 124 -2.59 10.58 3.99
C HIS A 124 -3.88 10.07 3.34
N LEU A 125 -3.81 9.27 2.28
CA LEU A 125 -4.99 8.65 1.65
C LEU A 125 -5.73 7.69 2.60
N TRP A 126 -5.04 7.19 3.64
CA TRP A 126 -5.61 6.34 4.68
C TRP A 126 -5.72 7.05 6.04
N GLU A 127 -5.30 8.32 6.16
CA GLU A 127 -5.43 9.09 7.40
C GLU A 127 -6.77 9.83 7.47
N LYS A 128 -7.37 9.91 8.66
CA LYS A 128 -8.65 10.58 8.90
C LYS A 128 -8.58 12.12 8.88
N LYS A 129 -7.46 12.73 8.45
CA LYS A 129 -7.13 14.12 8.80
C LYS A 129 -7.88 15.21 8.01
N ASP A 130 -8.57 14.90 6.90
CA ASP A 130 -9.30 15.92 6.13
C ASP A 130 -10.61 15.42 5.48
N VAL A 131 -11.51 14.81 6.26
CA VAL A 131 -12.89 14.51 5.83
C VAL A 131 -13.78 15.77 5.86
N LYS A 132 -13.31 16.91 5.32
CA LYS A 132 -14.09 18.16 5.22
C LYS A 132 -14.41 18.63 3.81
N LYS A 133 -14.15 17.83 2.78
CA LYS A 133 -14.47 18.19 1.38
C LYS A 133 -15.13 17.12 0.51
N LEU A 134 -15.57 15.99 1.06
CA LEU A 134 -16.49 15.11 0.35
C LEU A 134 -17.82 15.10 1.09
N GLY A 135 -18.89 15.54 0.41
CA GLY A 135 -20.24 15.51 0.93
C GLY A 135 -20.57 14.14 1.52
N SER A 136 -21.12 14.16 2.73
CA SER A 136 -21.73 13.04 3.46
C SER A 136 -21.30 11.63 3.02
N VAL A 137 -20.16 11.17 3.53
CA VAL A 137 -19.88 9.73 3.63
C VAL A 137 -20.54 9.22 4.91
N PRO A 138 -21.27 8.09 4.89
CA PRO A 138 -21.90 7.53 6.09
C PRO A 138 -20.88 7.37 7.23
N SER A 139 -21.33 7.72 8.43
CA SER A 139 -20.59 7.66 9.68
C SER A 139 -20.39 6.21 10.13
N GLU A 140 -19.59 5.44 9.40
CA GLU A 140 -19.06 4.16 9.85
C GLU A 140 -17.97 3.76 8.86
N MET A 141 -16.71 3.96 9.25
CA MET A 141 -15.62 3.16 8.70
C MET A 141 -15.75 1.78 9.33
N PRO A 142 -16.05 0.71 8.58
CA PRO A 142 -15.70 -0.61 9.02
C PRO A 142 -14.18 -0.72 8.82
N PHE A 143 -13.46 -0.77 9.95
CA PHE A 143 -12.00 -0.80 10.11
C PHE A 143 -11.30 0.57 10.07
#